data_AF-A0A1B8FG12-F1
#
_entry.id   AF-A0A1B8FG12-F1
#
_cell.length_a   1.000
_cell.length_b   1.000
_cell.length_c   1.000
_cell.angle_alpha   90.00
_cell.angle_beta   90.00
_cell.angle_gamma   90.00
#
_symmetry.space_group_name_H-M   'P 1'
#
loop_
_entity.id
_entity.type
_entity.pdbx_description
1 polymer ?
#
loop_
_entity_poly.entity_id
_entity_poly.type
_entity_poly.pdbx_seq_one_letter_code
_entity_poly.pdbx_strand_id
1 'polypeptide(L)'
;MEATTSKIPYLEKLDSSWQLWVDGKPFLILGAELQNSSMSSARYMDGIWQNLVDMGINTVFGPVTWEDIEPEEGKFDFGEIEAVIASAKAYGLRLILLWFGPFKNGMSTYAPSWVKKDTIRFPRMLLQSDTGRLTNSGVLSIFHSECLEADLKAFTKLMEYLKREDRYRTVIMIQVQNEVGLLGDSRDRSQVANDIFNAPVPGEIVKFIAENWEALLPDFQNNFPDILKVLQKYVSSPDIPDWKALFWRFGGHK
;
A
#
# COMPACT_ATOMS: atom_id res chain seq x y z
N MET A 1 -5.94 -28.83 -25.59
CA MET A 1 -6.42 -27.44 -25.70
C MET A 1 -5.20 -26.57 -25.49
N GLU A 2 -4.81 -25.78 -26.50
CA GLU A 2 -3.67 -24.88 -26.37
C GLU A 2 -3.96 -23.88 -25.25
N ALA A 3 -3.03 -23.79 -24.29
CA ALA A 3 -3.06 -22.76 -23.27
C ALA A 3 -2.81 -21.43 -23.97
N THR A 4 -3.88 -20.71 -24.32
CA THR A 4 -3.78 -19.28 -24.58
C THR A 4 -3.27 -18.67 -23.29
N THR A 5 -2.00 -18.29 -23.27
CA THR A 5 -1.50 -17.36 -22.25
C THR A 5 -2.42 -16.15 -22.29
N SER A 6 -3.30 -16.04 -21.29
CA SER A 6 -4.13 -14.85 -21.06
C SER A 6 -3.24 -13.61 -21.13
N LYS A 7 -3.77 -12.41 -21.42
CA LYS A 7 -3.02 -11.13 -21.38
C LYS A 7 -2.97 -10.59 -19.95
N ILE A 8 -1.88 -9.88 -19.59
CA ILE A 8 -1.65 -9.52 -18.17
C ILE A 8 -2.74 -8.50 -17.85
N PRO A 9 -3.49 -8.61 -16.73
CA PRO A 9 -4.44 -7.58 -16.37
C PRO A 9 -3.79 -6.20 -16.36
N TYR A 10 -4.45 -5.21 -16.97
CA TYR A 10 -3.93 -3.85 -17.05
C TYR A 10 -5.05 -2.82 -16.89
N LEU A 11 -4.69 -1.66 -16.36
CA LEU A 11 -5.53 -0.47 -16.41
C LEU A 11 -5.21 0.31 -17.68
N GLU A 12 -6.24 0.61 -18.46
CA GLU A 12 -6.16 1.45 -19.64
C GLU A 12 -6.85 2.78 -19.38
N LYS A 13 -6.13 3.88 -19.65
CA LYS A 13 -6.72 5.22 -19.63
C LYS A 13 -7.39 5.48 -20.97
N LEU A 14 -8.69 5.65 -20.95
CA LEU A 14 -9.47 6.28 -22.02
C LEU A 14 -9.62 7.78 -21.72
N ASP A 15 -10.06 8.57 -22.70
CA ASP A 15 -10.10 10.04 -22.64
C ASP A 15 -10.39 10.62 -21.24
N SER A 16 -11.49 10.20 -20.63
CA SER A 16 -11.95 10.67 -19.31
C SER A 16 -12.09 9.59 -18.24
N SER A 17 -11.70 8.33 -18.51
CA SER A 17 -11.95 7.22 -17.59
C SER A 17 -10.86 6.16 -17.63
N TRP A 18 -10.83 5.31 -16.60
CA TRP A 18 -9.94 4.14 -16.56
C TRP A 18 -10.77 2.86 -16.68
N GLN A 19 -10.27 1.90 -17.44
CA GLN A 19 -10.87 0.57 -17.57
C GLN A 19 -9.88 -0.50 -17.13
N LEU A 20 -10.35 -1.44 -16.32
CA LEU A 20 -9.62 -2.68 -16.03
C LEU A 20 -9.86 -3.68 -17.16
N TRP A 21 -8.79 -4.19 -17.74
CA TRP A 21 -8.83 -5.23 -18.76
C TRP A 21 -8.35 -6.55 -18.18
N VAL A 22 -9.17 -7.59 -18.29
CA VAL A 22 -8.86 -8.97 -17.85
C VAL A 22 -9.18 -9.90 -18.99
N ASP A 23 -8.26 -10.83 -19.32
CA ASP A 23 -8.40 -11.76 -20.45
C ASP A 23 -8.71 -11.08 -21.79
N GLY A 24 -8.19 -9.86 -22.00
CA GLY A 24 -8.34 -9.13 -23.27
C GLY A 24 -9.71 -8.47 -23.48
N LYS A 25 -10.50 -8.29 -22.42
CA LYS A 25 -11.76 -7.51 -22.46
C LYS A 25 -11.89 -6.59 -21.24
N PRO A 26 -12.67 -5.50 -21.34
CA PRO A 26 -13.05 -4.70 -20.18
C PRO A 26 -13.74 -5.57 -19.13
N PHE A 27 -13.40 -5.36 -17.87
CA PHE A 27 -13.85 -6.18 -16.74
C PHE A 27 -14.38 -5.29 -15.62
N LEU A 28 -15.65 -5.50 -15.25
CA LEU A 28 -16.27 -4.84 -14.11
C LEU A 28 -16.12 -5.74 -12.87
N ILE A 29 -15.50 -5.21 -11.83
CA ILE A 29 -15.40 -5.88 -10.54
C ILE A 29 -16.76 -5.83 -9.84
N LEU A 30 -17.38 -7.00 -9.65
CA LEU A 30 -18.47 -7.22 -8.71
C LEU A 30 -17.84 -7.86 -7.48
N GLY A 31 -17.42 -6.98 -6.57
CA GLY A 31 -16.48 -7.29 -5.50
C GLY A 31 -17.12 -7.68 -4.18
N ALA A 32 -16.51 -8.63 -3.48
CA ALA A 32 -16.74 -8.83 -2.05
C ALA A 32 -15.40 -8.89 -1.31
N GLU A 33 -15.25 -8.06 -0.28
CA GLU A 33 -14.08 -8.09 0.60
C GLU A 33 -14.34 -8.98 1.81
N LEU A 34 -13.38 -9.88 2.07
CA LEU A 34 -13.42 -10.80 3.18
C LEU A 34 -12.94 -10.16 4.49
N GLN A 35 -13.28 -10.80 5.60
CA GLN A 35 -12.72 -10.42 6.90
C GLN A 35 -11.20 -10.66 6.94
N ASN A 36 -10.50 -9.91 7.79
CA ASN A 36 -9.02 -9.81 7.80
C ASN A 36 -8.26 -11.14 7.99
N SER A 37 -8.93 -12.21 8.41
CA SER A 37 -8.31 -13.51 8.67
C SER A 37 -8.95 -14.65 7.88
N SER A 38 -9.90 -14.36 6.99
CA SER A 38 -10.58 -15.42 6.22
C SER A 38 -9.62 -16.18 5.30
N MET A 39 -8.67 -15.48 4.67
CA MET A 39 -7.73 -16.07 3.71
C MET A 39 -6.47 -16.70 4.32
N SER A 40 -6.28 -16.62 5.63
CA SER A 40 -5.18 -17.36 6.29
C SER A 40 -5.48 -18.85 6.49
N SER A 41 -6.67 -19.31 6.09
CA SER A 41 -7.02 -20.73 6.05
C SER A 41 -7.89 -21.07 4.85
N ALA A 42 -7.33 -21.80 3.88
CA ALA A 42 -8.07 -22.30 2.73
C ALA A 42 -9.24 -23.19 3.15
N ARG A 43 -9.09 -23.97 4.22
CA ARG A 43 -10.17 -24.79 4.79
C ARG A 43 -11.35 -23.94 5.27
N TYR A 44 -11.07 -22.79 5.89
CA TYR A 44 -12.14 -21.87 6.31
C TYR A 44 -12.92 -21.36 5.10
N MET A 45 -12.25 -21.17 3.96
CA MET A 45 -12.84 -20.69 2.72
C MET A 45 -13.73 -21.71 1.99
N ASP A 46 -13.58 -23.02 2.23
CA ASP A 46 -14.37 -24.08 1.57
C ASP A 46 -15.88 -23.85 1.67
N GLY A 47 -16.35 -23.34 2.82
CA GLY A 47 -17.77 -23.03 3.05
C GLY A 47 -18.24 -21.66 2.53
N ILE A 48 -17.34 -20.86 1.94
CA ILE A 48 -17.58 -19.45 1.59
C ILE A 48 -17.71 -19.28 0.07
N TRP A 49 -16.93 -20.02 -0.72
CA TRP A 49 -16.84 -19.82 -2.16
C TRP A 49 -18.19 -19.90 -2.89
N GLN A 50 -18.98 -20.94 -2.60
CA GLN A 50 -20.28 -21.11 -3.25
C GLN A 50 -21.24 -19.97 -2.92
N ASN A 51 -21.26 -19.49 -1.68
CA ASN A 51 -22.10 -18.37 -1.27
C ASN A 51 -21.75 -17.10 -2.06
N LEU A 52 -20.47 -16.85 -2.33
CA LEU A 52 -20.03 -15.70 -3.13
C LEU A 52 -20.52 -15.83 -4.58
N VAL A 53 -20.43 -17.02 -5.17
CA VAL A 53 -20.97 -17.30 -6.51
C VAL A 53 -22.48 -17.09 -6.55
N ASP A 54 -23.22 -17.60 -5.55
CA ASP A 54 -24.68 -17.47 -5.45
C ASP A 54 -25.12 -16.00 -5.27
N MET A 55 -24.26 -15.16 -4.68
CA MET A 55 -24.46 -13.71 -4.58
C MET A 55 -24.14 -12.95 -5.89
N GLY A 56 -23.63 -13.63 -6.92
CA GLY A 56 -23.24 -13.01 -8.19
C GLY A 56 -21.91 -12.25 -8.13
N ILE A 57 -21.08 -12.53 -7.11
CA ILE A 57 -19.72 -11.97 -7.00
C ILE A 57 -18.83 -12.59 -8.06
N ASN A 58 -17.98 -11.78 -8.69
CA ASN A 58 -16.99 -12.26 -9.67
C ASN A 58 -15.54 -12.09 -9.19
N THR A 59 -15.32 -11.28 -8.15
CA THR A 59 -13.99 -10.95 -7.64
C THR A 59 -14.02 -10.88 -6.12
N VAL A 60 -13.07 -11.57 -5.49
CA VAL A 60 -12.93 -11.60 -4.04
C VAL A 60 -11.68 -10.84 -3.64
N PHE A 61 -11.84 -9.95 -2.66
CA PHE A 61 -10.74 -9.21 -2.05
C PHE A 61 -10.40 -9.90 -0.75
N GLY A 62 -9.13 -10.19 -0.52
CA GLY A 62 -8.75 -10.77 0.74
C GLY A 62 -7.25 -10.68 1.03
N PRO A 63 -6.90 -10.73 2.32
CA PRO A 63 -5.55 -10.44 2.76
C PRO A 63 -4.60 -11.60 2.46
N VAL A 64 -3.38 -11.19 2.08
CA VAL A 64 -2.18 -12.01 2.15
C VAL A 64 -1.22 -11.27 3.06
N THR A 65 -0.88 -11.88 4.20
CA THR A 65 -0.16 -11.19 5.28
C THR A 65 1.33 -11.48 5.18
N TRP A 66 2.17 -10.53 5.57
CA TRP A 66 3.61 -10.77 5.58
C TRP A 66 4.00 -11.84 6.60
N GLU A 67 3.34 -11.89 7.76
CA GLU A 67 3.61 -12.91 8.77
C GLU A 67 3.28 -14.34 8.33
N ASP A 68 2.28 -14.54 7.47
CA ASP A 68 2.00 -15.85 6.87
C ASP A 68 2.96 -16.19 5.73
N ILE A 69 3.34 -15.19 4.91
CA ILE A 69 4.23 -15.40 3.76
C ILE A 69 5.68 -15.62 4.17
N GLU A 70 6.17 -14.98 5.24
CA GLU A 70 7.55 -15.09 5.73
C GLU A 70 7.61 -15.21 7.27
N PRO A 71 7.11 -16.34 7.83
CA PRO A 71 7.00 -16.53 9.28
C PRO A 71 8.36 -16.47 9.99
N GLU A 72 9.41 -16.92 9.32
CA GLU A 72 10.80 -16.76 9.72
C GLU A 72 11.57 -16.05 8.59
N GLU A 73 12.52 -15.18 8.94
CA GLU A 73 13.25 -14.38 7.95
C GLU A 73 13.93 -15.28 6.89
N GLY A 74 13.59 -15.05 5.62
CA GLY A 74 14.08 -15.80 4.48
C GLY A 74 13.41 -17.16 4.25
N LYS A 75 12.48 -17.60 5.10
CA LYS A 75 11.70 -18.83 4.91
C LYS A 75 10.28 -18.47 4.49
N PHE A 76 10.01 -18.64 3.19
CA PHE A 76 8.73 -18.30 2.60
C PHE A 76 7.76 -19.48 2.61
N ASP A 77 6.52 -19.24 2.98
CA ASP A 77 5.41 -20.19 2.91
C ASP A 77 4.30 -19.64 2.01
N PHE A 78 3.90 -20.42 1.01
CA PHE A 78 2.83 -20.07 0.07
C PHE A 78 1.67 -21.06 0.10
N GLY A 79 1.66 -22.05 1.00
CA GLY A 79 0.72 -23.17 0.95
C GLY A 79 -0.75 -22.74 1.06
N GLU A 80 -1.07 -21.84 1.99
CA GLU A 80 -2.44 -21.34 2.16
C GLU A 80 -2.90 -20.51 0.96
N ILE A 81 -2.05 -19.60 0.46
CA ILE A 81 -2.41 -18.77 -0.70
C ILE A 81 -2.48 -19.59 -1.99
N GLU A 82 -1.67 -20.64 -2.14
CA GLU A 82 -1.77 -21.62 -3.23
C GLU A 82 -3.16 -22.27 -3.26
N ALA A 83 -3.57 -22.82 -2.12
CA ALA A 83 -4.86 -23.49 -1.99
C ALA A 83 -6.02 -22.51 -2.22
N VAL A 84 -5.94 -21.27 -1.71
CA VAL A 84 -6.94 -20.24 -1.95
C VAL A 84 -7.05 -19.87 -3.44
N ILE A 85 -5.92 -19.66 -4.13
CA ILE A 85 -5.92 -19.36 -5.58
C ILE A 85 -6.52 -20.52 -6.37
N ALA A 86 -6.16 -21.75 -6.04
CA ALA A 86 -6.69 -22.94 -6.70
C ALA A 86 -8.21 -23.07 -6.51
N SER A 87 -8.72 -22.85 -5.29
CA SER A 87 -10.15 -22.89 -5.00
C SER A 87 -10.91 -21.75 -5.69
N ALA A 88 -10.43 -20.50 -5.60
CA ALA A 88 -11.05 -19.37 -6.29
C ALA A 88 -11.18 -19.63 -7.80
N LYS A 89 -10.12 -20.17 -8.42
CA LYS A 89 -10.14 -20.58 -9.83
C LYS A 89 -11.18 -21.67 -10.10
N ALA A 90 -11.31 -22.68 -9.25
CA ALA A 90 -12.28 -23.77 -9.41
C ALA A 90 -13.74 -23.27 -9.38
N TYR A 91 -14.01 -22.21 -8.62
CA TYR A 91 -15.30 -21.52 -8.56
C TYR A 91 -15.48 -20.42 -9.64
N GLY A 92 -14.49 -20.23 -10.53
CA GLY A 92 -14.54 -19.21 -11.58
C GLY A 92 -14.44 -17.76 -11.08
N LEU A 93 -13.95 -17.56 -9.85
CA LEU A 93 -13.76 -16.26 -9.23
C LEU A 93 -12.37 -15.69 -9.55
N ARG A 94 -12.28 -14.35 -9.55
CA ARG A 94 -11.01 -13.63 -9.55
C ARG A 94 -10.63 -13.20 -8.14
N LEU A 95 -9.35 -12.93 -7.93
CA LEU A 95 -8.81 -12.46 -6.66
C LEU A 95 -8.16 -11.09 -6.81
N ILE A 96 -8.37 -10.26 -5.79
CA ILE A 96 -7.56 -9.09 -5.51
C ILE A 96 -6.91 -9.32 -4.16
N LEU A 97 -5.58 -9.47 -4.17
CA LEU A 97 -4.85 -9.72 -2.94
C LEU A 97 -4.58 -8.41 -2.23
N LEU A 98 -4.79 -8.37 -0.92
CA LEU A 98 -4.45 -7.23 -0.08
C LEU A 98 -3.14 -7.56 0.64
N TRP A 99 -2.02 -6.99 0.19
CA TRP A 99 -0.74 -7.19 0.85
C TRP A 99 -0.73 -6.45 2.19
N PHE A 100 -0.94 -7.20 3.28
CA PHE A 100 -0.81 -6.68 4.63
C PHE A 100 0.65 -6.83 5.08
N GLY A 101 1.47 -5.90 4.57
CA GLY A 101 2.89 -5.78 4.86
C GLY A 101 3.16 -5.01 6.17
N PRO A 102 4.10 -4.06 6.17
CA PRO A 102 4.38 -3.18 7.30
C PRO A 102 3.18 -2.38 7.84
N PHE A 103 2.15 -2.10 7.02
CA PHE A 103 1.07 -1.19 7.37
C PHE A 103 -0.32 -1.78 7.08
N LYS A 104 -1.14 -1.79 8.13
CA LYS A 104 -2.56 -2.14 8.12
C LYS A 104 -3.31 -1.24 9.09
N ASN A 105 -4.20 -0.37 8.59
CA ASN A 105 -5.02 0.55 9.41
C ASN A 105 -4.16 1.43 10.34
N GLY A 106 -3.07 2.00 9.81
CA GLY A 106 -2.11 2.79 10.58
C GLY A 106 -1.32 2.01 11.64
N MET A 107 -1.31 0.67 11.58
CA MET A 107 -0.62 -0.23 12.52
C MET A 107 0.30 -1.21 11.80
N SER A 108 1.26 -1.80 12.51
CA SER A 108 2.19 -2.82 11.98
C SER A 108 1.92 -4.23 12.49
N THR A 109 0.64 -4.61 12.59
CA THR A 109 0.22 -5.87 13.23
C THR A 109 0.57 -7.12 12.44
N TYR A 110 0.54 -7.05 11.11
CA TYR A 110 0.72 -8.20 10.19
C TYR A 110 2.16 -8.38 9.71
N ALA A 111 3.09 -7.52 10.12
CA ALA A 111 4.52 -7.78 9.94
C ALA A 111 4.92 -9.02 10.75
N PRO A 112 5.88 -9.85 10.30
CA PRO A 112 6.26 -11.06 10.99
C PRO A 112 6.90 -10.78 12.36
N SER A 113 6.91 -11.81 13.22
CA SER A 113 7.38 -11.65 14.60
C SER A 113 8.84 -11.19 14.72
N TRP A 114 9.70 -11.57 13.77
CA TRP A 114 11.10 -11.16 13.71
C TRP A 114 11.27 -9.67 13.36
N VAL A 115 10.32 -9.07 12.63
CA VAL A 115 10.23 -7.61 12.43
C VAL A 115 9.63 -6.91 13.65
N LYS A 116 8.57 -7.48 14.23
CA LYS A 116 7.85 -6.87 15.36
C LYS A 116 8.72 -6.79 16.62
N LYS A 117 9.53 -7.81 16.89
CA LYS A 117 10.33 -7.94 18.13
C LYS A 117 11.68 -7.23 18.08
N ASP A 118 12.29 -7.08 16.90
CA ASP A 118 13.57 -6.39 16.76
C ASP A 118 13.36 -4.88 16.50
N THR A 119 13.08 -4.14 17.56
CA THR A 119 12.81 -2.69 17.48
C THR A 119 14.08 -1.85 17.27
N ILE A 120 15.27 -2.46 17.36
CA ILE A 120 16.53 -1.80 17.06
C ILE A 120 16.74 -1.79 15.54
N ARG A 121 16.57 -2.96 14.90
CA ARG A 121 16.64 -3.09 13.44
C ARG A 121 15.43 -2.47 12.73
N PHE A 122 14.25 -2.55 13.35
CA PHE A 122 13.00 -2.00 12.81
C PHE A 122 12.39 -0.95 13.76
N PRO A 123 12.92 0.29 13.75
CA PRO A 123 12.45 1.35 14.64
C PRO A 123 10.98 1.69 14.44
N ARG A 124 10.35 2.14 15.52
CA ARG A 124 8.96 2.60 15.51
C ARG A 124 8.88 4.11 15.39
N MET A 125 7.83 4.59 14.77
CA MET A 125 7.49 6.00 14.79
C MET A 125 7.27 6.47 16.23
N LEU A 126 7.69 7.69 16.52
CA LEU A 126 7.40 8.35 17.78
C LEU A 126 6.27 9.35 17.57
N LEU A 127 5.35 9.42 18.52
CA LEU A 127 4.31 10.45 18.62
C LEU A 127 4.79 11.52 19.60
N GLN A 128 4.36 12.76 19.40
CA GLN A 128 4.59 13.86 20.34
C GLN A 128 3.26 14.34 20.90
N SER A 129 3.10 14.22 22.22
CA SER A 129 1.95 14.81 22.92
C SER A 129 2.06 16.34 22.99
N ASP A 130 0.95 17.01 23.36
CA ASP A 130 0.90 18.47 23.53
C ASP A 130 1.91 19.02 24.56
N THR A 131 2.37 18.17 25.49
CA THR A 131 3.41 18.52 26.48
C THR A 131 4.84 18.37 25.95
N GLY A 132 5.00 17.99 24.68
CA GLY A 132 6.27 17.72 24.03
C GLY A 132 6.85 16.33 24.30
N ARG A 133 6.23 15.54 25.19
CA ARG A 133 6.68 14.17 25.52
C ARG A 133 6.53 13.23 24.31
N LEU A 134 7.59 12.49 24.01
CA LEU A 134 7.61 11.47 22.97
C LEU A 134 7.14 10.11 23.48
N THR A 135 6.35 9.40 22.68
CA THR A 135 5.89 8.03 22.96
C THR A 135 6.00 7.15 21.73
N ASN A 136 6.37 5.89 21.92
CA ASN A 136 6.43 4.91 20.84
C ASN A 136 5.00 4.55 20.36
N SER A 137 4.75 4.62 19.05
CA SER A 137 3.43 4.30 18.48
C SER A 137 3.19 2.81 18.26
N GLY A 138 4.24 1.97 18.28
CA GLY A 138 4.19 0.58 17.84
C GLY A 138 4.17 0.40 16.31
N VAL A 139 4.15 1.49 15.53
CA VAL A 139 4.09 1.49 14.07
C VAL A 139 5.50 1.60 13.48
N LEU A 140 5.84 0.82 12.45
CA LEU A 140 7.15 0.88 11.76
C LEU A 140 7.42 2.28 11.21
N SER A 141 8.63 2.81 11.44
CA SER A 141 9.05 4.07 10.81
C SER A 141 9.49 3.83 9.36
N ILE A 142 9.13 4.75 8.47
CA ILE A 142 9.49 4.73 7.04
C ILE A 142 10.87 5.37 6.76
N PHE A 143 11.51 5.94 7.78
CA PHE A 143 12.78 6.65 7.64
C PHE A 143 14.01 5.76 7.87
N HIS A 144 13.80 4.44 7.90
CA HIS A 144 14.86 3.43 8.01
C HIS A 144 14.70 2.41 6.88
N SER A 145 15.81 2.01 6.24
CA SER A 145 15.76 1.19 5.03
C SER A 145 15.41 -0.28 5.31
N GLU A 146 15.77 -0.80 6.48
CA GLU A 146 15.55 -2.21 6.87
C GLU A 146 14.11 -2.68 6.65
N CYS A 147 13.12 -1.89 7.06
CA CYS A 147 11.70 -2.24 6.87
C CYS A 147 11.34 -2.30 5.37
N LEU A 148 11.78 -1.32 4.59
CA LEU A 148 11.51 -1.26 3.16
C LEU A 148 12.17 -2.43 2.42
N GLU A 149 13.43 -2.72 2.73
CA GLU A 149 14.19 -3.80 2.11
C GLU A 149 13.58 -5.17 2.41
N ALA A 150 13.20 -5.39 3.67
CA ALA A 150 12.56 -6.62 4.11
C ALA A 150 11.16 -6.82 3.48
N ASP A 151 10.33 -5.78 3.48
CA ASP A 151 9.01 -5.79 2.83
C ASP A 151 9.13 -6.02 1.32
N LEU A 152 10.03 -5.28 0.64
CA LEU A 152 10.28 -5.42 -0.78
C LEU A 152 10.71 -6.84 -1.14
N LYS A 153 11.57 -7.48 -0.33
CA LYS A 153 12.01 -8.85 -0.54
C LYS A 153 10.84 -9.83 -0.43
N ALA A 154 9.99 -9.70 0.59
CA ALA A 154 8.83 -10.58 0.77
C ALA A 154 7.79 -10.39 -0.33
N PHE A 155 7.46 -9.13 -0.65
CA PHE A 155 6.54 -8.79 -1.73
C PHE A 155 7.07 -9.30 -3.08
N THR A 156 8.37 -9.16 -3.36
CA THR A 156 9.01 -9.72 -4.57
C THR A 156 8.84 -11.23 -4.64
N LYS A 157 9.00 -11.95 -3.52
CA LYS A 157 8.84 -13.41 -3.47
C LYS A 157 7.39 -13.83 -3.73
N LEU A 158 6.41 -13.08 -3.22
CA LEU A 158 5.00 -13.26 -3.58
C LEU A 158 4.76 -13.05 -5.08
N MET A 159 5.30 -11.97 -5.66
CA MET A 159 5.15 -11.70 -7.10
C MET A 159 5.82 -12.77 -7.98
N GLU A 160 7.00 -13.25 -7.60
CA GLU A 160 7.69 -14.37 -8.26
C GLU A 160 6.88 -15.65 -8.20
N TYR A 161 6.26 -15.94 -7.05
CA TYR A 161 5.36 -17.07 -6.86
C TYR A 161 4.15 -16.97 -7.81
N LEU A 162 3.43 -15.85 -7.79
CA LEU A 162 2.26 -15.62 -8.66
C LEU A 162 2.62 -15.73 -10.15
N LYS A 163 3.77 -15.18 -10.56
CA LYS A 163 4.26 -15.30 -11.94
C LYS A 163 4.48 -16.76 -12.37
N ARG A 164 4.93 -17.61 -11.44
CA ARG A 164 5.23 -19.02 -11.70
C ARG A 164 3.98 -19.89 -11.65
N GLU A 165 3.17 -19.76 -10.60
CA GLU A 165 2.08 -20.68 -10.30
C GLU A 165 0.71 -20.19 -10.80
N ASP A 166 0.40 -18.89 -10.73
CA ASP A 166 -0.89 -18.35 -11.19
C ASP A 166 -0.90 -18.02 -12.70
N ARG A 167 -0.64 -19.04 -13.53
CA ARG A 167 -0.58 -18.90 -15.00
C ARG A 167 -1.92 -18.50 -15.63
N TYR A 168 -3.02 -18.75 -14.92
CA TYR A 168 -4.39 -18.41 -15.34
C TYR A 168 -4.79 -16.98 -14.97
N ARG A 169 -3.98 -16.30 -14.15
CA ARG A 169 -4.24 -14.93 -13.67
C ARG A 169 -5.57 -14.85 -12.97
N THR A 170 -5.75 -15.78 -12.04
CA THR A 170 -6.83 -15.74 -11.05
C THR A 170 -6.69 -14.46 -10.24
N VAL A 171 -5.47 -14.10 -9.83
CA VAL A 171 -5.15 -12.81 -9.23
C VAL A 171 -5.05 -11.75 -10.32
N ILE A 172 -5.94 -10.75 -10.25
CA ILE A 172 -6.06 -9.71 -11.29
C ILE A 172 -5.53 -8.35 -10.86
N MET A 173 -5.38 -8.12 -9.55
CA MET A 173 -4.81 -6.90 -8.98
C MET A 173 -4.28 -7.21 -7.57
N ILE A 174 -3.37 -6.37 -7.09
CA ILE A 174 -2.86 -6.44 -5.72
C ILE A 174 -2.86 -5.04 -5.14
N GLN A 175 -3.44 -4.89 -3.95
CA GLN A 175 -3.29 -3.69 -3.13
C GLN A 175 -1.97 -3.80 -2.36
N VAL A 176 -1.11 -2.79 -2.48
CA VAL A 176 0.18 -2.74 -1.78
C VAL A 176 0.00 -1.98 -0.47
N GLN A 177 0.22 -2.67 0.65
CA GLN A 177 -0.16 -2.22 2.01
C GLN A 177 -1.68 -2.12 2.21
N ASN A 178 -2.09 -1.70 3.41
CA ASN A 178 -3.49 -1.37 3.69
C ASN A 178 -3.61 -0.16 4.62
N GLU A 179 -4.30 0.89 4.16
CA GLU A 179 -4.57 2.09 4.97
C GLU A 179 -3.32 2.59 5.71
N VAL A 180 -2.27 2.92 4.95
CA VAL A 180 -1.00 3.42 5.48
C VAL A 180 -1.21 4.71 6.25
N GLY A 181 -0.45 4.91 7.32
CA GLY A 181 -0.52 6.13 8.11
C GLY A 181 -0.04 5.94 9.53
N LEU A 182 -0.31 6.96 10.35
CA LEU A 182 0.02 7.02 11.76
C LEU A 182 -1.18 7.61 12.50
N LEU A 183 -1.64 6.92 13.55
CA LEU A 183 -2.70 7.43 14.41
C LEU A 183 -2.10 8.14 15.62
N GLY A 184 -2.72 9.25 16.02
CA GLY A 184 -2.34 10.03 17.22
C GLY A 184 -1.31 11.13 16.99
N ASP A 185 -0.72 11.23 15.79
CA ASP A 185 0.13 12.37 15.36
C ASP A 185 0.09 12.46 13.83
N SER A 186 0.57 13.56 13.25
CA SER A 186 0.61 13.77 11.80
C SER A 186 1.84 13.16 11.13
N ARG A 187 2.88 12.80 11.90
CA ARG A 187 4.12 12.21 11.39
C ARG A 187 4.93 11.54 12.50
N ASP A 188 5.95 10.77 12.09
CA ASP A 188 7.00 10.31 12.98
C ASP A 188 7.78 11.52 13.56
N ARG A 189 7.96 11.53 14.89
CA ARG A 189 8.68 12.53 15.69
C ARG A 189 10.06 12.06 16.12
N SER A 190 10.53 10.91 15.61
CA SER A 190 11.91 10.44 15.77
C SER A 190 12.92 11.49 15.30
N GLN A 191 14.15 11.41 15.80
CA GLN A 191 15.19 12.37 15.42
C GLN A 191 15.44 12.35 13.91
N VAL A 192 15.54 11.15 13.31
CA VAL A 192 15.74 10.98 11.87
C VAL A 192 14.61 11.63 11.06
N ALA A 193 13.35 11.42 11.48
CA ALA A 193 12.21 12.05 10.83
C ALA A 193 12.22 13.58 10.96
N ASN A 194 12.61 14.12 12.12
CA ASN A 194 12.74 15.56 12.33
C ASN A 194 13.87 16.16 11.49
N ASP A 195 15.00 15.49 11.36
CA ASP A 195 16.12 15.95 10.56
C ASP A 195 15.72 16.06 9.08
N ILE A 196 15.00 15.07 8.56
CA ILE A 196 14.45 15.09 7.19
C ILE A 196 13.37 16.17 7.04
N PHE A 197 12.51 16.34 8.05
CA PHE A 197 11.46 17.37 8.02
C PHE A 197 12.04 18.81 8.02
N ASN A 198 13.19 19.01 8.67
CA ASN A 198 13.90 20.29 8.71
C ASN A 198 14.89 20.46 7.54
N ALA A 199 15.05 19.43 6.69
CA ALA A 199 15.83 19.53 5.46
C ALA A 199 14.99 20.18 4.34
N PRO A 200 15.65 20.73 3.29
CA PRO A 200 14.97 21.22 2.09
C PRO A 200 13.94 20.23 1.53
N VAL A 201 12.78 20.74 1.11
CA VAL A 201 11.80 19.92 0.38
C VAL A 201 12.43 19.39 -0.91
N PRO A 202 12.24 18.10 -1.28
CA PRO A 202 12.74 17.57 -2.54
C PRO A 202 12.27 18.41 -3.74
N GLY A 203 13.22 18.87 -4.56
CA GLY A 203 12.93 19.73 -5.71
C GLY A 203 11.99 19.11 -6.74
N GLU A 204 11.97 17.79 -6.85
CA GLU A 204 11.04 17.05 -7.71
C GLU A 204 9.58 17.27 -7.29
N ILE A 205 9.28 17.33 -5.98
CA ILE A 205 7.93 17.59 -5.47
C ILE A 205 7.52 19.04 -5.77
N VAL A 206 8.44 19.98 -5.54
CA VAL A 206 8.22 21.41 -5.84
C VAL A 206 7.90 21.60 -7.33
N LYS A 207 8.72 21.02 -8.20
CA LYS A 207 8.55 21.07 -9.66
C LYS A 207 7.23 20.42 -10.08
N PHE A 208 6.96 19.21 -9.57
CA PHE A 208 5.73 18.49 -9.90
C PHE A 208 4.48 19.29 -9.57
N ILE A 209 4.37 19.83 -8.34
CA ILE A 209 3.19 20.61 -7.93
C ILE A 209 3.07 21.89 -8.78
N ALA A 210 4.18 22.59 -9.03
CA ALA A 210 4.15 23.84 -9.77
C ALA A 210 3.76 23.66 -11.24
N GLU A 211 4.24 22.60 -11.89
CA GLU A 211 4.00 22.33 -13.31
C GLU A 211 2.62 21.69 -13.58
N ASN A 212 2.05 21.01 -12.57
CA ASN A 212 0.82 20.24 -12.74
C ASN A 212 -0.37 20.80 -11.95
N TRP A 213 -0.30 22.06 -11.48
CA TRP A 213 -1.28 22.65 -10.57
C TRP A 213 -2.74 22.42 -10.99
N GLU A 214 -3.08 22.73 -12.24
CA GLU A 214 -4.44 22.60 -12.79
C GLU A 214 -4.95 21.15 -12.83
N ALA A 215 -4.05 20.17 -12.82
CA ALA A 215 -4.37 18.74 -12.83
C ALA A 215 -4.41 18.12 -11.41
N LEU A 216 -4.01 18.88 -10.37
CA LEU A 216 -4.09 18.42 -8.99
C LEU A 216 -5.55 18.40 -8.51
N LEU A 217 -5.80 17.61 -7.47
CA LEU A 217 -7.12 17.51 -6.88
C LEU A 217 -7.61 18.88 -6.35
N PRO A 218 -8.88 19.24 -6.58
CA PRO A 218 -9.44 20.50 -6.08
C PRO A 218 -9.22 20.70 -4.57
N ASP A 219 -9.33 19.64 -3.76
CA ASP A 219 -9.09 19.71 -2.32
C ASP A 219 -7.66 20.13 -1.97
N PHE A 220 -6.66 19.67 -2.74
CA PHE A 220 -5.28 20.11 -2.54
C PHE A 220 -5.14 21.59 -2.88
N GLN A 221 -5.73 22.03 -3.99
CA GLN A 221 -5.70 23.44 -4.39
C GLN A 221 -6.38 24.35 -3.35
N ASN A 222 -7.53 23.92 -2.82
CA ASN A 222 -8.30 24.66 -1.81
C ASN A 222 -7.59 24.73 -0.46
N ASN A 223 -6.88 23.66 -0.06
CA ASN A 223 -6.12 23.63 1.18
C ASN A 223 -4.83 24.47 1.11
N PHE A 224 -4.33 24.72 -0.11
CA PHE A 224 -3.06 25.42 -0.34
C PHE A 224 -3.17 26.52 -1.42
N PRO A 225 -4.10 27.48 -1.33
CA PRO A 225 -4.48 28.34 -2.46
C PRO A 225 -3.36 29.25 -2.98
N ASP A 226 -2.37 29.57 -2.14
CA ASP A 226 -1.24 30.44 -2.49
C ASP A 226 0.09 29.68 -2.64
N ILE A 227 0.11 28.35 -2.46
CA ILE A 227 1.36 27.56 -2.51
C ILE A 227 2.01 27.64 -3.89
N LEU A 228 1.22 27.67 -4.97
CA LEU A 228 1.73 27.73 -6.34
C LEU A 228 2.65 28.95 -6.54
N LYS A 229 2.22 30.13 -6.09
CA LYS A 229 3.00 31.38 -6.20
C LYS A 229 4.33 31.31 -5.43
N VAL A 230 4.36 30.52 -4.36
CA VAL A 230 5.58 30.28 -3.58
C VAL A 230 6.48 29.27 -4.27
N LEU A 231 5.94 28.11 -4.69
CA LEU A 231 6.71 27.05 -5.34
C LEU A 231 7.33 27.49 -6.67
N GLN A 232 6.64 28.34 -7.44
CA GLN A 232 7.18 28.91 -8.69
C GLN A 232 8.53 29.62 -8.51
N LYS A 233 8.83 30.16 -7.33
CA LYS A 233 10.12 30.79 -7.03
C LYS A 233 11.26 29.78 -6.89
N TYR A 234 10.93 28.51 -6.66
CA TYR A 234 11.88 27.46 -6.30
C TYR A 234 12.01 26.33 -7.32
N VAL A 235 11.21 26.32 -8.41
CA VAL A 235 11.22 25.25 -9.44
C VAL A 235 12.62 24.93 -9.98
N SER A 236 13.48 25.94 -10.10
CA SER A 236 14.87 25.80 -10.55
C SER A 236 15.89 26.30 -9.51
N SER A 237 15.46 26.49 -8.26
CA SER A 237 16.32 26.99 -7.19
C SER A 237 17.02 25.83 -6.48
N PRO A 238 18.33 25.92 -6.21
CA PRO A 238 19.01 24.98 -5.31
C PRO A 238 18.65 25.24 -3.84
N ASP A 239 18.15 26.43 -3.50
CA ASP A 239 17.89 26.87 -2.13
C ASP A 239 16.42 26.70 -1.75
N ILE A 240 15.95 25.45 -1.76
CA ILE A 240 14.55 25.13 -1.42
C ILE A 240 14.39 25.16 0.12
N PRO A 241 13.39 25.86 0.67
CA PRO A 241 13.11 25.85 2.11
C PRO A 241 12.70 24.46 2.62
N ASP A 242 12.74 24.29 3.93
CA ASP A 242 12.21 23.09 4.59
C ASP A 242 10.67 22.98 4.50
N TRP A 243 10.15 21.83 4.91
CA TRP A 243 8.72 21.52 4.85
C TRP A 243 7.86 22.53 5.62
N LYS A 244 8.33 22.97 6.79
CA LYS A 244 7.60 23.93 7.62
C LYS A 244 7.59 25.31 6.97
N ALA A 245 8.74 25.79 6.51
CA ALA A 245 8.86 27.09 5.87
C ALA A 245 8.02 27.18 4.59
N LEU A 246 7.88 26.08 3.84
CA LEU A 246 7.19 26.04 2.56
C LEU A 246 5.68 25.83 2.70
N PHE A 247 5.23 24.87 3.51
CA PHE A 247 3.82 24.48 3.58
C PHE A 247 3.07 25.03 4.81
N TRP A 248 3.76 25.33 5.91
CA TRP A 248 3.09 25.76 7.16
C TRP A 248 2.52 27.18 7.10
N ARG A 249 3.01 28.01 6.17
CA ARG A 249 2.54 29.40 5.99
C ARG A 249 1.08 29.52 5.54
N PHE A 250 0.50 28.41 5.06
CA PHE A 250 -0.86 28.33 4.55
C PHE A 250 -1.80 27.61 5.53
N GLY A 251 -1.27 27.05 6.62
CA GLY A 251 -2.03 26.47 7.72
C GLY A 251 -2.63 27.55 8.62
N GLY A 252 -3.51 28.37 8.05
CA GLY A 252 -4.34 29.32 8.78
C GLY A 252 -5.61 28.65 9.30
N HIS A 253 -5.49 27.65 10.18
CA HIS A 253 -6.61 27.24 11.03
C HIS A 253 -6.13 27.03 12.46
N LYS A 254 -6.89 27.68 13.36
CA LYS A 254 -6.86 27.60 14.81
C LYS A 254 -7.10 26.17 15.31
#